data_AF-A0A2N2JTG2-F1
#
_entry.id   AF-A0A2N2JTG2-F1
#
_cell.length_a   1.000
_cell.length_b   1.000
_cell.length_c   1.000
_cell.angle_alpha   90.00
_cell.angle_beta   90.00
_cell.angle_gamma   90.00
#
_symmetry.space_group_name_H-M   'P 1'
#
loop_
_entity.id
_entity.type
_entity.pdbx_description
1 polymer ?
#
loop_
_entity_poly.entity_id
_entity_poly.type
_entity_poly.pdbx_seq_one_letter_code
_entity_poly.pdbx_strand_id
1 'polypeptide(L)'
;DLDLVEANEAFAAQACAVNKDMGWDPSIVNVNGGAIALGHPVGASAGRITMTLAYELQRRGGGYGVAAICGGLAQGEAVILKV
;
A
#
# COMPACT_ATOMS: atom_id res chain seq x y z
N ASP A 1 0.66 11.49 9.81
CA ASP A 1 -0.33 12.25 9.01
C ASP A 1 -0.88 11.43 7.83
N LEU A 2 -1.05 10.11 8.00
CA LEU A 2 -1.64 9.24 6.98
C LEU A 2 -2.83 8.53 7.63
N ASP A 3 -3.96 8.56 6.95
CA ASP A 3 -5.18 7.87 7.34
C ASP A 3 -5.17 6.41 6.86
N LEU A 4 -4.51 6.15 5.73
CA LEU A 4 -4.38 4.82 5.13
C LEU A 4 -3.04 4.61 4.42
N VAL A 5 -2.62 3.35 4.38
CA VAL A 5 -1.42 2.90 3.69
C VAL A 5 -1.74 1.67 2.85
N GLU A 6 -1.36 1.70 1.58
CA GLU A 6 -1.32 0.52 0.71
C GLU A 6 0.14 0.23 0.36
N ALA A 7 0.74 -0.76 1.00
CA ALA A 7 2.09 -1.22 0.70
C ALA A 7 2.03 -2.59 0.04
N ASN A 8 2.49 -2.67 -1.21
CA ASN A 8 2.42 -3.92 -1.98
C ASN A 8 3.14 -5.06 -1.24
N GLU A 9 2.41 -6.15 -1.01
CA GLU A 9 2.91 -7.34 -0.32
C GLU A 9 3.56 -8.30 -1.33
N ALA A 10 4.72 -7.92 -1.87
CA ALA A 10 5.45 -8.81 -2.78
C ALA A 10 5.81 -10.13 -2.09
N PHE A 11 6.14 -10.05 -0.80
CA PHE A 11 6.33 -11.19 0.09
C PHE A 11 5.93 -10.82 1.52
N ALA A 12 5.45 -11.79 2.31
CA ALA A 12 5.11 -11.57 3.73
C ALA A 12 6.31 -11.04 4.55
N ALA A 13 7.50 -11.60 4.32
CA ALA A 13 8.71 -11.15 5.00
C ALA A 13 9.05 -9.68 4.69
N GLN A 14 8.85 -9.25 3.44
CA GLN A 14 9.08 -7.86 3.02
C GLN A 14 8.03 -6.93 3.65
N ALA A 15 6.75 -7.29 3.64
CA ALA A 15 5.71 -6.51 4.28
C ALA A 15 5.96 -6.33 5.80
N CYS A 16 6.35 -7.40 6.49
CA CYS A 16 6.72 -7.34 7.91
C CYS A 16 7.93 -6.42 8.16
N ALA A 17 8.96 -6.50 7.32
CA ALA A 17 10.14 -5.65 7.45
C ALA A 17 9.80 -4.17 7.23
N VAL A 18 9.06 -3.84 6.17
CA VAL A 18 8.65 -2.46 5.88
C VAL A 18 7.78 -1.89 7.00
N ASN A 19 6.77 -2.62 7.46
CA ASN A 19 5.89 -2.15 8.55
C ASN A 19 6.67 -1.89 9.83
N LYS A 20 7.65 -2.77 10.14
CA LYS A 20 8.53 -2.59 11.30
C LYS A 20 9.43 -1.36 11.15
N ASP A 21 10.10 -1.21 10.02
CA ASP A 21 11.07 -0.14 9.80
C ASP A 21 10.41 1.24 9.72
N MET A 22 9.21 1.30 9.13
CA MET A 22 8.43 2.55 9.03
C MET A 22 7.66 2.89 10.30
N GLY A 23 7.49 1.93 11.22
CA GLY A 23 6.73 2.13 12.46
C GLY A 23 5.26 2.46 12.22
N TRP A 24 4.68 1.97 11.12
CA TRP A 24 3.27 2.21 10.80
C TRP A 24 2.35 1.48 11.77
N ASP A 25 1.18 2.08 12.03
CA ASP A 25 0.08 1.37 12.69
C ASP A 25 -0.49 0.30 11.73
N PRO A 26 -0.41 -1.00 12.07
CA PRO A 26 -0.96 -2.04 11.21
C PRO A 26 -2.46 -1.90 10.94
N SER A 27 -3.20 -1.17 11.78
CA SER A 27 -4.65 -0.97 11.61
C SER A 27 -5.03 -0.14 10.39
N ILE A 28 -4.07 0.61 9.83
CA ILE A 28 -4.26 1.45 8.64
C ILE A 28 -3.55 0.92 7.38
N VAL A 29 -2.79 -0.19 7.50
CA VAL A 29 -2.01 -0.78 6.40
C VAL A 29 -2.81 -1.90 5.75
N ASN A 30 -2.96 -1.84 4.42
CA ASN A 30 -3.58 -2.88 3.59
C ASN A 30 -4.94 -3.37 4.16
N VAL A 31 -5.78 -2.43 4.60
CA VAL A 31 -7.01 -2.71 5.38
C VAL A 31 -8.03 -3.58 4.66
N ASN A 32 -7.94 -3.65 3.32
CA ASN A 32 -8.78 -4.46 2.45
C ASN A 32 -8.06 -5.70 1.88
N GLY A 33 -6.91 -6.06 2.46
CA GLY A 33 -6.04 -7.14 1.99
C GLY A 33 -5.05 -6.69 0.92
N GLY A 34 -3.91 -7.39 0.84
CA GLY A 34 -2.83 -7.09 -0.10
C GLY A 34 -2.57 -8.19 -1.12
N ALA A 35 -1.41 -8.08 -1.79
CA ALA A 35 -1.05 -8.93 -2.92
C ALA A 35 -0.86 -10.42 -2.56
N ILE A 36 -0.61 -10.74 -1.28
CA ILE A 36 -0.56 -12.14 -0.81
C ILE A 36 -1.91 -12.83 -1.01
N ALA A 37 -3.01 -12.13 -0.73
CA ALA A 37 -4.36 -12.66 -0.86
C ALA A 37 -4.96 -12.40 -2.24
N LEU A 38 -4.73 -11.20 -2.80
CA LEU A 38 -5.39 -10.71 -4.02
C LEU A 38 -4.60 -11.00 -5.30
N GLY A 39 -3.36 -11.48 -5.17
CA GLY A 39 -2.45 -11.71 -6.28
C GLY A 39 -1.66 -10.46 -6.71
N HIS A 40 -0.60 -10.70 -7.48
CA HIS A 40 0.37 -9.69 -7.88
C HIS A 40 0.59 -9.68 -9.42
N PRO A 41 -0.35 -9.13 -10.21
CA PRO A 41 -0.11 -8.88 -11.63
C PRO A 41 0.90 -7.73 -11.75
N VAL A 42 2.19 -8.08 -11.91
CA VAL A 42 3.34 -7.17 -11.70
C VAL A 42 3.13 -5.79 -12.36
N GLY A 43 2.87 -5.73 -13.66
CA GLY A 43 2.69 -4.47 -14.40
C GLY A 43 1.44 -3.65 -14.02
N ALA A 44 0.47 -4.25 -13.33
CA ALA A 44 -0.77 -3.58 -12.92
C ALA A 44 -0.82 -3.24 -11.42
N SER A 45 0.09 -3.79 -10.61
CA SER A 45 -0.05 -3.76 -9.15
C SER A 45 0.06 -2.37 -8.56
N ALA A 46 0.95 -1.51 -9.08
CA ALA A 46 1.06 -0.11 -8.66
C ALA A 46 -0.25 0.66 -8.88
N GLY A 47 -0.87 0.50 -10.07
CA GLY A 47 -2.17 1.07 -10.38
C GLY A 47 -3.27 0.51 -9.49
N ARG A 48 -3.27 -0.81 -9.25
CA ARG A 48 -4.22 -1.49 -8.38
C ARG A 48 -4.17 -0.96 -6.94
N ILE A 49 -3.01 -0.91 -6.29
CA ILE A 49 -2.88 -0.43 -4.90
C ILE A 49 -3.25 1.04 -4.76
N THR A 50 -2.87 1.86 -5.75
CA THR A 50 -3.20 3.30 -5.77
C THR A 50 -4.71 3.49 -5.88
N MET A 51 -5.37 2.70 -6.72
CA MET A 51 -6.82 2.71 -6.87
C MET A 51 -7.54 2.19 -5.61
N THR A 52 -7.06 1.09 -5.02
CA THR A 52 -7.58 0.57 -3.74
C THR A 52 -7.49 1.63 -2.65
N LEU A 53 -6.35 2.32 -2.52
CA LEU A 53 -6.16 3.41 -1.58
C LEU A 53 -7.14 4.56 -1.81
N ALA A 54 -7.25 5.03 -3.06
CA ALA A 54 -8.12 6.15 -3.40
C ALA A 54 -9.59 5.87 -3.08
N TYR A 55 -10.09 4.68 -3.44
CA TYR A 55 -11.46 4.28 -3.15
C TYR A 55 -11.70 4.07 -1.65
N GLU A 56 -10.74 3.50 -0.93
CA GLU A 56 -10.90 3.29 0.51
C GLU A 56 -10.85 4.61 1.30
N LEU A 57 -9.97 5.56 0.92
CA LEU A 57 -10.00 6.92 1.47
C LEU A 57 -11.35 7.59 1.19
N GLN A 58 -11.82 7.54 -0.05
CA GLN A 58 -13.13 8.10 -0.43
C GLN A 58 -14.27 7.48 0.40
N ARG A 59 -14.26 6.15 0.58
CA ARG A 59 -15.25 5.41 1.38
C ARG A 59 -15.27 5.85 2.85
N ARG A 60 -14.13 6.31 3.38
CA ARG A 60 -13.98 6.81 4.76
C ARG A 60 -14.20 8.32 4.91
N GLY A 61 -14.53 9.03 3.83
CA GLY A 61 -14.78 10.47 3.86
C GLY A 61 -13.60 11.34 3.44
N GLY A 62 -12.58 10.76 2.83
CA GLY A 62 -11.37 11.45 2.35
C GLY A 62 -10.17 11.25 3.28
N GLY A 63 -9.12 12.04 3.05
CA GLY A 63 -7.91 12.02 3.87
C GLY A 63 -6.62 11.89 3.05
N TYR A 64 -5.51 11.70 3.76
CA TYR A 64 -4.20 11.44 3.18
C TYR A 64 -3.85 9.96 3.26
N GLY A 65 -3.30 9.43 2.18
CA GLY A 65 -2.76 8.08 2.19
C GLY A 65 -1.54 7.94 1.30
N VAL A 66 -0.80 6.86 1.51
CA VAL A 66 0.36 6.51 0.68
C VAL A 66 0.18 5.14 0.05
N ALA A 67 0.44 5.05 -1.25
CA ALA A 67 0.62 3.79 -1.94
C ALA A 67 2.11 3.59 -2.22
N ALA A 68 2.69 2.47 -1.79
CA ALA A 68 4.10 2.17 -1.92
C ALA A 68 4.33 0.76 -2.48
N ILE A 69 5.31 0.60 -3.37
CA ILE A 69 5.63 -0.66 -4.03
C ILE A 69 7.13 -0.80 -4.23
N CYS A 70 7.66 -2.01 -4.07
CA CYS A 70 9.02 -2.33 -4.45
C CYS A 70 9.09 -2.73 -5.93
N GLY A 71 10.12 -2.28 -6.63
CA GLY A 71 10.46 -2.70 -7.97
C GLY A 71 11.60 -3.74 -7.98
N GLY A 72 11.71 -4.47 -9.08
CA GLY A 72 12.91 -5.26 -9.34
C GLY A 72 14.16 -4.37 -9.34
N LEU A 73 15.35 -4.99 -9.21
CA LEU A 73 16.64 -4.25 -9.23
C LEU A 73 16.78 -3.20 -8.12
N ALA A 74 16.21 -3.49 -6.94
CA ALA A 74 16.28 -2.65 -5.74
C ALA A 74 15.67 -1.25 -5.91
N GLN A 75 14.59 -1.16 -6.67
CA GLN A 75 13.81 0.07 -6.82
C GLN A 75 12.64 0.11 -5.84
N GLY A 76 12.10 1.29 -5.63
CA GLY A 76 10.89 1.49 -4.84
C GLY A 76 10.20 2.79 -5.23
N GLU A 77 8.89 2.73 -5.38
CA GLU A 77 8.05 3.84 -5.74
C GLU A 77 7.02 4.08 -4.65
N ALA A 78 6.73 5.35 -4.37
CA ALA A 78 5.65 5.74 -3.50
C ALA A 78 4.93 6.97 -4.04
N VAL A 79 3.63 7.04 -3.82
CA VAL A 79 2.81 8.21 -4.13
C VAL A 79 1.91 8.54 -2.95
N ILE A 80 1.84 9.83 -2.61
CA ILE A 80 0.89 10.33 -1.61
C ILE A 80 -0.34 10.82 -2.36
N LEU A 81 -1.51 10.38 -1.91
CA LEU A 81 -2.81 10.84 -2.37
C LEU A 81 -3.46 11.71 -1.30
N LYS A 82 -4.19 12.72 -1.76
CA LYS A 82 -5.22 13.38 -0.96
C LYS A 82 -6.54 13.17 -1.67
N VAL A 83 -7.51 12.61 -0.98
CA VAL A 83 -8.89 12.39 -1.45
C VAL A 83 -9.82 13.27 -0.64
#